data_AF-A0A1I8PH27-F1
#
_entry.id   AF-A0A1I8PH27-F1
#
_cell.length_a   1.000
_cell.length_b   1.000
_cell.length_c   1.000
_cell.angle_alpha   90.00
_cell.angle_beta   90.00
_cell.angle_gamma   90.00
#
_symmetry.space_group_name_H-M   'P 1'
#
loop_
_entity.id
_entity.type
_entity.pdbx_description
1 polymer ?
#
loop_
_entity_poly.entity_id
_entity_poly.type
_entity_poly.pdbx_seq_one_letter_code
_entity_poly.pdbx_strand_id
1 'polypeptide(L)'
;MRVFNLNISGSCYGLLLGVLIVACVGAKAQDGQYYASVAGLETLLKTEQILLADLKNYVDMTKQSLEMFEKEILKIEAEHQMAAADTENYLTNPVNAYKLIKRLHNDWQKHEEHFEKAKDHLPQWKTKSNFLELPNDKDFEESALALVRLQKTYNLDVSHVASGILNGVKYGTDMSWSDCLLLGQQLINVKAYNQTKAWIEESMRRYNVETSKAINDYSLDFMEKLGENLMKTGNTEEAMSIFRSLVLKDPKRLSTVSKLYDNTYILPEQYEEERDYHKTEEFKLYEKVCREEITRSPAELRHLRCRHYRGVDNAFSLSPFKIEEINEDPYVMLVHDIISSQQAEKIKELGAPRLERSLVRNTGGEGSLLRNYRISKQAWVEYSAHPYTEKLIRDLHYATGLQTESSEPLQVANYGLGGHYEPHLDHYTSVTAEQSNRMSTSIFYLSDVEQGGATAFPYLKIAIRPTKGTVLFWYNLHRSLDGDYRTRHAGCPVLKGSKWIGNVWTHDRNQDVVRPCLLYRDHESSLPYEFVK
;
A
#
# COMPACT_ATOMS: atom_id res chain seq x y z
N MET A 1 6.07 -51.30 -64.96
CA MET A 1 4.79 -50.65 -64.58
C MET A 1 5.14 -49.22 -64.21
N ARG A 2 5.00 -48.26 -65.14
CA ARG A 2 3.82 -47.40 -65.32
C ARG A 2 3.44 -46.69 -64.00
N VAL A 3 3.87 -45.42 -63.79
CA VAL A 3 3.12 -44.16 -64.13
C VAL A 3 2.33 -43.68 -62.87
N PHE A 4 2.27 -42.43 -62.37
CA PHE A 4 2.37 -41.05 -62.90
C PHE A 4 2.91 -40.04 -61.86
N ASN A 5 3.53 -38.97 -62.37
CA ASN A 5 3.88 -37.68 -61.76
C ASN A 5 2.68 -36.84 -61.28
N LEU A 6 2.94 -35.88 -60.37
CA LEU A 6 2.74 -34.43 -60.67
C LEU A 6 3.39 -33.51 -59.61
N ASN A 7 4.44 -32.82 -60.04
CA ASN A 7 4.95 -31.56 -59.48
C ASN A 7 3.96 -30.43 -59.78
N ILE A 8 3.69 -29.53 -58.82
CA ILE A 8 3.49 -28.09 -59.10
C ILE A 8 4.12 -27.24 -57.98
N SER A 9 4.91 -26.27 -58.45
CA SER A 9 5.62 -25.19 -57.78
C SER A 9 4.77 -24.21 -56.96
N GLY A 10 5.36 -23.56 -55.94
CA GLY A 10 4.80 -22.33 -55.39
C GLY A 10 5.54 -21.81 -54.16
N SER A 11 6.39 -20.80 -54.38
CA SER A 11 7.05 -20.00 -53.35
C SER A 11 6.05 -19.42 -52.33
N CYS A 12 6.33 -19.55 -51.03
CA CYS A 12 5.77 -18.67 -50.00
C CYS A 12 6.75 -18.56 -48.83
N TYR A 13 7.64 -17.57 -48.93
CA TYR A 13 8.28 -16.96 -47.77
C TYR A 13 7.18 -16.26 -46.97
N GLY A 14 6.93 -16.71 -45.74
CA GLY A 14 5.91 -16.13 -44.87
C GLY A 14 6.27 -16.32 -43.40
N LEU A 15 6.78 -15.24 -42.79
CA LEU A 15 6.61 -14.88 -41.39
C LEU A 15 7.16 -15.85 -40.32
N LEU A 16 8.47 -15.75 -40.10
CA LEU A 16 9.10 -15.97 -38.79
C LEU A 16 9.13 -14.64 -38.04
N LEU A 17 8.13 -14.39 -37.20
CA LEU A 17 8.24 -13.47 -36.06
C LEU A 17 7.35 -14.03 -34.95
N GLY A 18 8.03 -14.66 -34.00
CA GLY A 18 7.44 -15.42 -32.92
C GLY A 18 6.51 -14.58 -32.05
N VAL A 19 5.25 -14.99 -31.99
CA VAL A 19 4.38 -14.65 -30.88
C VAL A 19 4.84 -15.52 -29.70
N LEU A 20 5.59 -14.93 -28.78
CA LEU A 20 5.76 -15.47 -27.43
C LEU A 20 4.41 -15.40 -26.72
N ILE A 21 3.55 -16.39 -26.98
CA ILE A 21 2.37 -16.65 -26.15
C ILE A 21 2.93 -17.23 -24.85
N VAL A 22 3.21 -16.35 -23.90
CA VAL A 22 3.28 -16.76 -22.49
C VAL A 22 1.91 -17.34 -22.16
N ALA A 23 1.88 -18.64 -21.88
CA ALA A 23 0.70 -19.30 -21.35
C ALA A 23 0.38 -18.67 -20.00
N CYS A 24 -0.48 -17.66 -20.00
CA CYS A 24 -1.15 -17.19 -18.79
C CYS A 24 -2.08 -18.31 -18.34
N VAL A 25 -1.56 -19.15 -17.43
CA VAL A 25 -2.38 -19.88 -16.48
C VAL A 25 -3.35 -18.86 -15.90
N GLY A 26 -4.65 -19.09 -16.06
CA GLY A 26 -5.70 -18.19 -15.60
C GLY A 26 -5.49 -17.83 -14.14
N ALA A 27 -4.96 -16.63 -13.89
CA ALA A 27 -4.96 -16.04 -12.58
C ALA A 27 -6.42 -15.74 -12.25
N LYS A 28 -6.95 -16.43 -11.26
CA LYS A 28 -8.18 -16.01 -10.59
C LYS A 28 -8.04 -14.52 -10.27
N ALA A 29 -9.08 -13.73 -10.52
CA ALA A 29 -9.17 -12.35 -10.06
C ALA A 29 -8.82 -12.32 -8.57
N GLN A 30 -7.60 -11.85 -8.25
CA GLN A 30 -7.15 -11.74 -6.88
C GLN A 30 -7.88 -10.52 -6.32
N ASP A 31 -8.67 -10.75 -5.27
CA ASP A 31 -9.51 -9.74 -4.63
C ASP A 31 -8.66 -8.50 -4.28
N GLY A 32 -8.90 -7.40 -5.01
CA GLY A 32 -8.07 -6.19 -5.01
C GLY A 32 -7.96 -5.60 -3.61
N GLN A 33 -6.73 -5.65 -3.06
CA GLN A 33 -6.32 -5.17 -1.73
C GLN A 33 -4.80 -4.88 -1.74
N TYR A 34 -4.33 -4.15 -2.75
CA TYR A 34 -2.92 -3.88 -3.00
C TYR A 34 -2.29 -3.00 -1.92
N TYR A 35 -3.06 -2.07 -1.36
CA TYR A 35 -2.60 -1.16 -0.28
C TYR A 35 -2.09 -1.91 0.96
N ALA A 36 -2.61 -3.11 1.24
CA ALA A 36 -2.33 -3.86 2.46
C ALA A 36 -0.94 -4.53 2.50
N SER A 37 -0.22 -4.55 1.37
CA SER A 37 1.10 -5.19 1.23
C SER A 37 1.99 -4.47 0.22
N VAL A 38 3.27 -4.27 0.51
CA VAL A 38 4.23 -3.71 -0.46
C VAL A 38 4.38 -4.64 -1.67
N ALA A 39 4.32 -5.96 -1.47
CA ALA A 39 4.34 -6.91 -2.58
C ALA A 39 3.19 -6.69 -3.59
N GLY A 40 2.02 -6.26 -3.11
CA GLY A 40 0.90 -5.89 -3.98
C GLY A 40 1.16 -4.59 -4.76
N LEU A 41 1.71 -3.57 -4.10
CA LEU A 41 2.05 -2.30 -4.76
C LEU A 41 3.14 -2.46 -5.83
N GLU A 42 4.10 -3.37 -5.63
CA GLU A 42 5.09 -3.73 -6.64
C GLU A 42 4.44 -4.30 -7.91
N THR A 43 3.34 -5.05 -7.78
CA THR A 43 2.61 -5.55 -8.96
C THR A 43 1.93 -4.41 -9.71
N LEU A 44 1.31 -3.45 -9.00
CA LEU A 44 0.71 -2.27 -9.65
C LEU A 44 1.75 -1.42 -10.39
N LEU A 45 2.96 -1.27 -9.83
CA LEU A 45 4.04 -0.56 -10.52
C LEU A 45 4.46 -1.25 -11.83
N LYS A 46 4.47 -2.59 -11.86
CA LYS A 46 4.72 -3.35 -13.10
C LYS A 46 3.58 -3.14 -14.10
N THR A 47 2.32 -3.10 -13.64
CA THR A 47 1.18 -2.77 -14.50
C THR A 47 1.35 -1.38 -15.13
N GLU A 48 1.72 -0.37 -14.34
CA GLU A 48 1.94 0.99 -14.85
C GLU A 48 3.08 1.04 -15.89
N GLN A 49 4.17 0.30 -15.68
CA GLN A 49 5.26 0.22 -16.66
C GLN A 49 4.79 -0.34 -18.02
N ILE A 50 3.91 -1.34 -18.01
CA ILE A 50 3.31 -1.88 -19.24
C ILE A 50 2.44 -0.82 -19.93
N LEU A 51 1.56 -0.16 -19.18
CA LEU A 51 0.69 0.91 -19.70
C LEU A 51 1.48 2.09 -20.27
N LEU A 52 2.57 2.48 -19.61
CA LEU A 52 3.45 3.55 -20.06
C LEU A 52 4.17 3.18 -21.36
N ALA A 53 4.66 1.95 -21.48
CA ALA A 53 5.28 1.46 -22.72
C ALA A 53 4.28 1.47 -23.88
N ASP A 54 3.05 1.02 -23.64
CA ASP A 54 1.96 1.06 -24.61
C ASP A 54 1.62 2.49 -25.04
N LEU A 55 1.52 3.42 -24.09
CA LEU A 55 1.22 4.83 -24.38
C LEU A 55 2.35 5.46 -25.22
N LYS A 56 3.62 5.17 -24.91
CA LYS A 56 4.76 5.64 -25.70
C LYS A 56 4.68 5.14 -27.14
N ASN A 57 4.41 3.84 -27.33
CA ASN A 57 4.22 3.27 -28.66
C ASN A 57 3.09 3.96 -29.44
N TYR A 58 1.95 4.21 -28.78
CA TYR A 58 0.84 4.92 -29.42
C TYR A 58 1.21 6.35 -29.84
N VAL A 59 1.89 7.10 -28.97
CA VAL A 59 2.36 8.46 -29.27
C VAL A 59 3.33 8.45 -30.45
N ASP A 60 4.26 7.50 -30.50
CA ASP A 60 5.23 7.39 -31.58
C ASP A 60 4.56 7.05 -32.91
N MET A 61 3.58 6.14 -32.91
CA MET A 61 2.79 5.83 -34.11
C MET A 61 1.97 7.04 -34.60
N THR A 62 1.35 7.77 -33.67
CA THR A 62 0.57 8.97 -33.99
C THR A 62 1.45 10.08 -34.57
N LYS A 63 2.66 10.28 -34.01
CA LYS A 63 3.64 11.22 -34.55
C LYS A 63 4.06 10.85 -35.98
N GLN A 64 4.33 9.58 -36.26
CA GLN A 64 4.67 9.13 -37.62
C GLN A 64 3.54 9.39 -38.61
N SER A 65 2.29 9.11 -38.24
CA SER A 65 1.13 9.44 -39.07
C SER A 65 0.99 10.94 -39.27
N LEU A 66 1.17 11.75 -38.22
CA LEU A 66 1.11 13.20 -38.30
C LEU A 66 2.17 13.76 -39.25
N GLU A 67 3.43 13.33 -39.12
CA GLU A 67 4.53 13.73 -40.01
C GLU A 67 4.26 13.35 -41.48
N MET A 68 3.63 12.19 -41.72
CA MET A 68 3.23 11.78 -43.06
C MET A 68 2.17 12.73 -43.64
N PHE A 69 1.16 13.09 -42.85
CA PHE A 69 0.10 14.02 -43.29
C PHE A 69 0.64 15.43 -43.51
N GLU A 70 1.50 15.93 -42.63
CA GLU A 70 2.16 17.24 -42.81
C GLU A 70 2.94 17.30 -44.12
N LYS A 71 3.68 16.24 -44.48
CA LYS A 71 4.39 16.16 -45.77
C LYS A 71 3.45 16.19 -46.98
N GLU A 72 2.33 15.49 -46.92
CA GLU A 72 1.36 15.49 -48.02
C GLU A 72 0.61 16.83 -48.13
N ILE A 73 0.29 17.50 -47.01
CA ILE A 73 -0.27 18.85 -47.02
C ILE A 73 0.68 19.81 -47.73
N LEU A 74 1.96 19.84 -47.34
CA LEU A 74 2.96 20.72 -47.97
C LEU A 74 3.08 20.50 -49.49
N LYS A 75 2.99 19.25 -49.93
CA LYS A 75 3.03 18.90 -51.37
C LYS A 75 1.78 19.39 -52.10
N ILE A 76 0.60 19.27 -51.50
CA ILE A 76 -0.66 19.77 -52.06
C ILE A 76 -0.65 21.31 -52.12
N GLU A 77 -0.19 21.97 -51.06
CA GLU A 77 -0.07 23.44 -51.00
C GLU A 77 0.88 23.97 -52.08
N ALA A 78 2.04 23.33 -52.29
CA ALA A 78 2.97 23.72 -53.34
C ALA A 78 2.33 23.61 -54.75
N GLU A 79 1.55 22.57 -55.01
CA GLU A 79 0.80 22.45 -56.27
C GLU A 79 -0.31 23.50 -56.40
N HIS A 80 -0.99 23.84 -55.31
CA HIS A 80 -2.03 24.86 -55.28
C HIS A 80 -1.47 26.27 -55.50
N GLN A 81 -0.28 26.57 -54.98
CA GLN A 81 0.40 27.83 -55.27
C GLN A 81 0.71 27.98 -56.77
N MET A 82 1.14 26.90 -57.44
CA MET A 82 1.32 26.92 -58.89
C MET A 82 -0.01 27.12 -59.63
N ALA A 83 -1.10 26.48 -59.17
CA ALA A 83 -2.43 26.64 -59.75
C ALA A 83 -3.00 28.06 -59.55
N ALA A 84 -2.74 28.70 -58.40
CA ALA A 84 -3.22 30.04 -58.07
C ALA A 84 -2.51 31.14 -58.88
N ALA A 85 -1.28 30.90 -59.34
CA ALA A 85 -0.53 31.86 -60.15
C ALA A 85 -1.09 31.99 -61.58
N ASP A 86 -1.59 30.89 -62.17
CA ASP A 86 -2.21 30.85 -63.50
C ASP A 86 -3.11 29.61 -63.62
N THR A 87 -4.37 29.77 -63.24
CA THR A 87 -5.35 28.68 -63.18
C THR A 87 -5.62 28.07 -64.55
N GLU A 88 -5.65 28.89 -65.61
CA GLU A 88 -6.00 28.43 -66.96
C GLU A 88 -4.89 27.55 -67.54
N ASN A 89 -3.63 27.98 -67.41
CA ASN A 89 -2.47 27.19 -67.83
C ASN A 89 -2.29 25.92 -66.97
N TYR A 90 -2.57 26.02 -65.65
CA TYR A 90 -2.52 24.86 -64.77
C TYR A 90 -3.56 23.78 -65.16
N LEU A 91 -4.82 24.18 -65.40
CA LEU A 91 -5.90 23.24 -65.72
C LEU A 91 -5.87 22.70 -67.15
N THR A 92 -5.28 23.45 -68.09
CA THR A 92 -5.09 22.98 -69.49
C THR A 92 -3.88 22.08 -69.65
N ASN A 93 -2.97 22.02 -68.66
CA ASN A 93 -1.92 21.02 -68.60
C ASN A 93 -2.50 19.63 -68.26
N PRO A 94 -2.43 18.64 -69.17
CA PRO A 94 -3.08 17.35 -68.98
C PRO A 94 -2.51 16.54 -67.80
N VAL A 95 -1.26 16.78 -67.40
CA VAL A 95 -0.64 16.12 -66.24
C VAL A 95 -1.22 16.69 -64.94
N ASN A 96 -1.35 18.01 -64.84
CA ASN A 96 -1.91 18.68 -63.67
C ASN A 96 -3.40 18.36 -63.50
N ALA A 97 -4.17 18.35 -64.59
CA ALA A 97 -5.56 17.92 -64.59
C ALA A 97 -5.71 16.47 -64.11
N TYR A 98 -4.89 15.54 -64.61
CA TYR A 98 -4.87 14.16 -64.14
C TYR A 98 -4.51 14.05 -62.66
N LYS A 99 -3.47 14.76 -62.20
CA LYS A 99 -3.05 14.74 -60.78
C LYS A 99 -4.14 15.25 -59.85
N LEU A 100 -4.86 16.31 -60.24
CA LEU A 100 -5.99 16.83 -59.48
C LEU A 100 -7.13 15.80 -59.37
N ILE A 101 -7.51 15.19 -60.51
CA ILE A 101 -8.56 14.16 -60.55
C ILE A 101 -8.14 12.94 -59.72
N LYS A 102 -6.91 12.44 -59.89
CA LYS A 102 -6.37 11.32 -59.11
C LYS A 102 -6.39 11.64 -57.60
N ARG A 103 -6.00 12.85 -57.20
CA ARG A 103 -5.98 13.26 -55.79
C ARG A 103 -7.38 13.21 -55.19
N LEU A 104 -8.37 13.78 -55.88
CA LEU A 104 -9.77 13.81 -55.44
C LEU A 104 -10.46 12.44 -55.50
N HIS A 105 -10.07 11.58 -56.44
CA HIS A 105 -10.69 10.26 -56.60
C HIS A 105 -10.08 9.17 -55.71
N ASN A 106 -8.77 9.20 -55.47
CA ASN A 106 -8.05 8.08 -54.85
C ASN A 106 -7.20 8.51 -53.64
N ASP A 107 -6.41 9.57 -53.76
CA ASP A 107 -5.44 9.90 -52.72
C ASP A 107 -6.15 10.37 -51.43
N TRP A 108 -7.21 11.20 -51.52
CA TRP A 108 -8.01 11.60 -50.35
C TRP A 108 -8.70 10.42 -49.66
N GLN A 109 -9.25 9.46 -50.41
CA GLN A 109 -9.86 8.25 -49.83
C GLN A 109 -8.82 7.41 -49.07
N LYS A 110 -7.60 7.27 -49.61
CA LYS A 110 -6.50 6.59 -48.91
C LYS A 110 -6.05 7.32 -47.64
N HIS A 111 -6.06 8.65 -47.65
CA HIS A 111 -5.76 9.44 -46.46
C HIS A 111 -6.83 9.26 -45.38
N GLU A 112 -8.12 9.21 -45.75
CA GLU A 112 -9.22 8.89 -44.85
C GLU A 112 -9.08 7.49 -44.24
N GLU A 113 -8.78 6.47 -45.05
CA GLU A 113 -8.51 5.11 -44.56
C GLU A 113 -7.33 5.05 -43.59
N HIS A 114 -6.27 5.84 -43.84
CA HIS A 114 -5.12 5.92 -42.93
C HIS A 114 -5.48 6.62 -41.61
N PHE A 115 -6.31 7.67 -41.66
CA PHE A 115 -6.77 8.39 -40.48
C PHE A 115 -7.65 7.50 -39.59
N GLU A 116 -8.59 6.75 -40.18
CA GLU A 116 -9.42 5.80 -39.43
C GLU A 116 -8.57 4.67 -38.80
N LYS A 117 -7.56 4.16 -39.51
CA LYS A 117 -6.60 3.20 -38.92
C LYS A 117 -5.82 3.80 -37.74
N ALA A 118 -5.38 5.04 -37.83
CA ALA A 118 -4.67 5.70 -36.73
C ALA A 118 -5.58 5.90 -35.50
N LYS A 119 -6.85 6.21 -35.73
CA LYS A 119 -7.90 6.31 -34.69
C LYS A 119 -8.20 4.97 -34.02
N ASP A 120 -8.19 3.86 -34.75
CA ASP A 120 -8.36 2.51 -34.19
C ASP A 120 -7.21 2.06 -33.27
N HIS A 121 -6.05 2.71 -33.35
CA HIS A 121 -4.92 2.46 -32.44
C HIS A 121 -5.06 3.16 -31.10
N LEU A 122 -6.17 3.87 -30.85
CA LEU A 122 -6.48 4.45 -29.53
C LEU A 122 -6.18 3.41 -28.44
N PRO A 123 -5.43 3.78 -27.38
CA PRO A 123 -5.06 2.84 -26.36
C PRO A 123 -6.30 2.16 -25.78
N GLN A 124 -6.48 0.87 -26.07
CA GLN A 124 -7.63 0.09 -25.62
C GLN A 124 -7.44 -0.32 -24.16
N TRP A 125 -7.20 0.63 -23.28
CA TRP A 125 -6.93 0.41 -21.86
C TRP A 125 -8.07 -0.33 -21.18
N LYS A 126 -9.32 -0.05 -21.57
CA LYS A 126 -10.52 -0.78 -21.10
C LYS A 126 -10.58 -2.24 -21.55
N THR A 127 -9.93 -2.59 -22.66
CA THR A 127 -9.87 -3.98 -23.15
C THR A 127 -8.69 -4.71 -22.52
N LYS A 128 -7.56 -4.01 -22.35
CA LYS A 128 -6.35 -4.52 -21.68
C LYS A 128 -6.52 -4.65 -20.16
N SER A 129 -7.43 -3.89 -19.53
CA SER A 129 -7.72 -4.00 -18.10
C SER A 129 -8.19 -5.40 -17.67
N ASN A 130 -8.72 -6.21 -18.59
CA ASN A 130 -9.10 -7.59 -18.30
C ASN A 130 -7.89 -8.52 -18.04
N PHE A 131 -6.69 -8.09 -18.44
CA PHE A 131 -5.44 -8.86 -18.31
C PHE A 131 -4.42 -8.16 -17.41
N LEU A 132 -4.75 -6.98 -16.90
CA LEU A 132 -3.88 -6.18 -16.04
C LEU A 132 -4.46 -6.12 -14.63
N GLU A 133 -3.57 -6.17 -13.65
CA GLU A 133 -3.94 -5.93 -12.26
C GLU A 133 -4.11 -4.44 -12.03
N LEU A 134 -5.35 -4.02 -11.78
CA LEU A 134 -5.72 -2.63 -11.47
C LEU A 134 -6.33 -2.55 -10.06
N PRO A 135 -6.11 -1.43 -9.34
CA PRO A 135 -6.78 -1.19 -8.08
C PRO A 135 -8.28 -0.98 -8.30
N ASN A 136 -9.08 -1.38 -7.33
CA ASN A 136 -10.52 -1.08 -7.30
C ASN A 136 -10.80 0.17 -6.44
N ASP A 137 -12.07 0.58 -6.36
CA ASP A 137 -12.47 1.76 -5.57
C ASP A 137 -12.09 1.63 -4.08
N LYS A 138 -12.16 0.41 -3.53
CA LYS A 138 -11.78 0.13 -2.15
C LYS A 138 -10.28 0.28 -1.91
N ASP A 139 -9.44 -0.15 -2.86
CA ASP A 139 -7.99 0.09 -2.80
C ASP A 139 -7.69 1.59 -2.75
N PHE A 140 -8.43 2.37 -3.53
CA PHE A 140 -8.26 3.81 -3.59
C PHE A 140 -8.69 4.49 -2.28
N GLU A 141 -9.87 4.15 -1.76
CA GLU A 141 -10.39 4.66 -0.47
C GLU A 141 -9.48 4.29 0.72
N GLU A 142 -9.04 3.03 0.80
CA GLU A 142 -8.18 2.57 1.90
C GLU A 142 -6.76 3.18 1.82
N SER A 143 -6.28 3.52 0.63
CA SER A 143 -5.01 4.25 0.48
C SER A 143 -5.09 5.67 1.08
N ALA A 144 -6.23 6.34 0.92
CA ALA A 144 -6.49 7.64 1.52
C ALA A 144 -6.55 7.54 3.06
N LEU A 145 -7.27 6.55 3.59
CA LEU A 145 -7.33 6.28 5.03
C LEU A 145 -5.96 5.92 5.61
N ALA A 146 -5.12 5.21 4.85
CA ALA A 146 -3.77 4.89 5.28
C ALA A 146 -2.89 6.14 5.45
N LEU A 147 -2.95 7.10 4.51
CA LEU A 147 -2.23 8.37 4.64
C LEU A 147 -2.68 9.15 5.87
N VAL A 148 -3.99 9.24 6.10
CA VAL A 148 -4.53 9.93 7.27
C VAL A 148 -4.16 9.21 8.58
N ARG A 149 -4.13 7.88 8.59
CA ARG A 149 -3.65 7.12 9.75
C ARG A 149 -2.21 7.45 10.07
N LEU A 150 -1.34 7.48 9.06
CA LEU A 150 0.07 7.87 9.23
C LEU A 150 0.19 9.29 9.77
N GLN A 151 -0.60 10.22 9.22
CA GLN A 151 -0.66 11.59 9.68
C GLN A 151 -1.01 11.68 11.16
N LYS A 152 -2.08 11.00 11.60
CA LYS A 152 -2.51 10.99 13.00
C LYS A 152 -1.48 10.35 13.93
N THR A 153 -1.09 9.11 13.64
CA THR A 153 -0.24 8.34 14.55
C THR A 153 1.11 9.02 14.75
N TYR A 154 1.70 9.59 13.69
CA TYR A 154 3.00 10.27 13.76
C TYR A 154 2.93 11.79 13.89
N ASN A 155 1.73 12.36 14.06
CA ASN A 155 1.52 13.81 14.14
C ASN A 155 2.20 14.57 12.99
N LEU A 156 2.03 14.09 11.76
CA LEU A 156 2.69 14.65 10.57
C LEU A 156 1.95 15.90 10.10
N ASP A 157 2.72 16.90 9.68
CA ASP A 157 2.18 18.08 9.02
C ASP A 157 1.69 17.74 7.61
N VAL A 158 0.45 18.14 7.28
CA VAL A 158 -0.17 17.84 5.97
C VAL A 158 0.64 18.42 4.82
N SER A 159 1.21 19.62 4.98
CA SER A 159 2.02 20.25 3.94
C SER A 159 3.33 19.48 3.70
N HIS A 160 3.92 18.89 4.74
CA HIS A 160 5.08 18.01 4.61
C HIS A 160 4.71 16.69 3.93
N VAL A 161 3.62 16.03 4.35
CA VAL A 161 3.16 14.77 3.73
C VAL A 161 2.83 14.99 2.26
N ALA A 162 2.09 16.06 1.93
CA ALA A 162 1.78 16.46 0.56
C ALA A 162 3.05 16.80 -0.25
N SER A 163 4.12 17.23 0.42
CA SER A 163 5.43 17.42 -0.20
C SER A 163 6.28 16.13 -0.19
N GLY A 164 5.75 14.96 0.16
CA GLY A 164 6.53 13.72 0.25
C GLY A 164 7.64 13.74 1.29
N ILE A 165 7.52 14.59 2.33
CA ILE A 165 8.43 14.69 3.47
C ILE A 165 7.81 13.93 4.65
N LEU A 166 8.52 12.92 5.15
CA LEU A 166 8.10 12.10 6.28
C LEU A 166 9.15 12.19 7.40
N ASN A 167 8.74 12.67 8.59
CA ASN A 167 9.62 13.02 9.71
C ASN A 167 10.89 13.79 9.30
N GLY A 168 10.73 14.80 8.46
CA GLY A 168 11.83 15.66 8.01
C GLY A 168 12.69 15.11 6.87
N VAL A 169 12.40 13.91 6.35
CA VAL A 169 13.11 13.32 5.22
C VAL A 169 12.25 13.33 3.95
N LYS A 170 12.76 13.91 2.86
CA LYS A 170 12.09 13.94 1.54
C LYS A 170 12.30 12.61 0.81
N TYR A 171 11.21 11.86 0.62
CA TYR A 171 11.23 10.56 -0.09
C TYR A 171 10.48 10.57 -1.42
N GLY A 172 9.52 11.46 -1.58
CA GLY A 172 8.60 11.47 -2.72
C GLY A 172 8.59 12.78 -3.47
N THR A 173 7.83 12.78 -4.57
CA THR A 173 7.46 14.00 -5.30
C THR A 173 6.34 14.73 -4.58
N ASP A 174 6.16 16.00 -4.94
CA ASP A 174 5.08 16.84 -4.44
C ASP A 174 3.74 16.41 -5.05
N MET A 175 2.72 16.32 -4.21
CA MET A 175 1.32 16.28 -4.62
C MET A 175 0.94 17.64 -5.22
N SER A 176 0.23 17.61 -6.34
CA SER A 176 -0.42 18.80 -6.91
C SER A 176 -1.60 19.24 -6.04
N TRP A 177 -2.12 20.46 -6.28
CA TRP A 177 -3.39 20.86 -5.66
C TRP A 177 -4.53 19.89 -5.99
N SER A 178 -4.55 19.30 -7.20
CA SER A 178 -5.56 18.35 -7.62
C SER A 178 -5.48 17.03 -6.86
N ASP A 179 -4.26 16.56 -6.56
CA ASP A 179 -4.08 15.33 -5.79
C ASP A 179 -4.59 15.51 -4.35
N CYS A 180 -4.29 16.65 -3.72
CA CYS A 180 -4.80 16.97 -2.38
C CYS A 180 -6.32 17.11 -2.36
N LEU A 181 -6.93 17.71 -3.38
CA LEU A 181 -8.39 17.81 -3.49
C LEU A 181 -9.02 16.42 -3.65
N LEU A 182 -8.46 15.58 -4.51
CA LEU A 182 -8.95 14.24 -4.75
C LEU A 182 -8.87 13.41 -3.47
N LEU A 183 -7.75 13.49 -2.73
CA LEU A 183 -7.61 12.88 -1.42
C LEU A 183 -8.69 13.38 -0.45
N GLY A 184 -8.93 14.70 -0.37
CA GLY A 184 -9.99 15.27 0.45
C GLY A 184 -11.39 14.74 0.09
N GLN A 185 -11.69 14.55 -1.20
CA GLN A 185 -12.95 13.95 -1.65
C GLN A 185 -13.08 12.49 -1.23
N GLN A 186 -11.99 11.71 -1.34
CA GLN A 186 -11.98 10.33 -0.86
C GLN A 186 -12.28 10.27 0.64
N LEU A 187 -11.68 11.17 1.43
CA LEU A 187 -11.94 11.28 2.86
C LEU A 187 -13.41 11.61 3.18
N ILE A 188 -14.07 12.43 2.36
CA ILE A 188 -15.51 12.68 2.51
C ILE A 188 -16.33 11.42 2.23
N ASN A 189 -15.97 10.64 1.19
CA ASN A 189 -16.69 9.42 0.82
C ASN A 189 -16.63 8.36 1.92
N VAL A 190 -15.46 8.19 2.53
CA VAL A 190 -15.24 7.30 3.69
C VAL A 190 -15.61 7.95 5.02
N LYS A 191 -16.22 9.14 5.00
CA LYS A 191 -16.71 9.90 6.15
C LYS A 191 -15.67 10.32 7.20
N ALA A 192 -14.39 10.36 6.83
CA ALA A 192 -13.27 10.85 7.65
C ALA A 192 -13.21 12.40 7.71
N TYR A 193 -14.33 13.03 8.07
CA TYR A 193 -14.54 14.48 7.93
C TYR A 193 -13.55 15.33 8.72
N ASN A 194 -13.16 14.88 9.91
CA ASN A 194 -12.21 15.57 10.78
C ASN A 194 -10.83 15.77 10.10
N GLN A 195 -10.47 14.90 9.15
CA GLN A 195 -9.18 14.97 8.46
C GLN A 195 -9.29 15.58 7.07
N THR A 196 -10.49 15.60 6.49
CA THR A 196 -10.76 16.27 5.21
C THR A 196 -10.30 17.73 5.21
N LYS A 197 -10.64 18.50 6.26
CA LYS A 197 -10.41 19.95 6.30
C LYS A 197 -8.95 20.33 5.99
N ALA A 198 -7.99 19.70 6.65
CA ALA A 198 -6.58 20.02 6.48
C ALA A 198 -6.06 19.70 5.06
N TRP A 199 -6.59 18.66 4.41
CA TRP A 199 -6.24 18.32 3.03
C TRP A 199 -6.86 19.26 1.99
N ILE A 200 -8.09 19.74 2.25
CA ILE A 200 -8.75 20.75 1.41
C ILE A 200 -8.04 22.11 1.53
N GLU A 201 -7.64 22.50 2.74
CA GLU A 201 -6.84 23.71 2.98
C GLU A 201 -5.46 23.63 2.29
N GLU A 202 -4.78 22.48 2.37
CA GLU A 202 -3.51 22.27 1.67
C GLU A 202 -3.66 22.31 0.14
N SER A 203 -4.73 21.72 -0.40
CA SER A 203 -5.08 21.83 -1.82
C SER A 203 -5.20 23.30 -2.25
N MET A 204 -5.90 24.10 -1.45
CA MET A 204 -6.06 25.53 -1.66
C MET A 204 -4.73 26.29 -1.62
N ARG A 205 -3.91 26.01 -0.61
CA ARG A 205 -2.59 26.63 -0.47
C ARG A 205 -1.73 26.37 -1.69
N ARG A 206 -1.70 25.12 -2.19
CA ARG A 206 -0.96 24.75 -3.40
C ARG A 206 -1.51 25.39 -4.66
N TYR A 207 -2.84 25.42 -4.80
CA TYR A 207 -3.50 26.05 -5.94
C TYR A 207 -3.11 27.53 -6.06
N ASN A 208 -3.13 28.28 -4.96
CA ASN A 208 -2.76 29.70 -4.94
C ASN A 208 -1.31 29.94 -5.34
N VAL A 209 -0.40 29.00 -5.01
CA VAL A 209 1.02 29.08 -5.40
C VAL A 209 1.21 28.75 -6.88
N GLU A 210 0.58 27.69 -7.38
CA GLU A 210 0.75 27.23 -8.77
C GLU A 210 0.07 28.16 -9.79
N THR A 211 -1.16 28.60 -9.52
CA THR A 211 -1.94 29.43 -10.45
C THR A 211 -1.53 30.90 -10.47
N SER A 212 -0.65 31.33 -9.56
CA SER A 212 0.02 32.64 -9.68
C SER A 212 0.84 32.78 -10.97
N LYS A 213 1.06 31.68 -11.73
CA LYS A 213 1.86 31.64 -12.95
C LYS A 213 1.09 31.49 -14.28
N ALA A 214 -0.17 31.05 -14.29
CA ALA A 214 -1.10 31.12 -15.44
C ALA A 214 -2.47 30.50 -15.06
N ILE A 215 -3.57 31.13 -15.46
CA ILE A 215 -4.95 30.64 -15.24
C ILE A 215 -5.40 29.87 -16.50
N ASN A 216 -5.88 28.63 -16.37
CA ASN A 216 -6.50 27.84 -17.46
C ASN A 216 -7.91 27.33 -17.06
N ASP A 217 -8.72 26.85 -18.01
CA ASP A 217 -10.11 26.40 -17.77
C ASP A 217 -10.25 25.29 -16.72
N TYR A 218 -9.23 24.43 -16.57
CA TYR A 218 -9.18 23.40 -15.52
C TYR A 218 -9.27 23.99 -14.10
N SER A 219 -8.88 25.25 -13.92
CA SER A 219 -9.00 25.96 -12.64
C SER A 219 -10.45 26.23 -12.21
N LEU A 220 -11.41 26.32 -13.16
CA LEU A 220 -12.80 26.69 -12.84
C LEU A 220 -13.59 25.49 -12.28
N ASP A 221 -13.48 24.31 -12.89
CA ASP A 221 -14.09 23.08 -12.36
C ASP A 221 -13.51 22.71 -10.99
N PHE A 222 -12.19 22.91 -10.83
CA PHE A 222 -11.53 22.79 -9.53
C PHE A 222 -12.15 23.72 -8.49
N MET A 223 -12.25 25.02 -8.79
CA MET A 223 -12.83 26.01 -7.88
C MET A 223 -14.27 25.67 -7.49
N GLU A 224 -15.08 25.18 -8.45
CA GLU A 224 -16.45 24.72 -8.17
C GLU A 224 -16.46 23.56 -7.18
N LYS A 225 -15.65 22.53 -7.44
CA LYS A 225 -15.58 21.33 -6.61
C LYS A 225 -14.98 21.59 -5.23
N LEU A 226 -13.99 22.47 -5.18
CA LEU A 226 -13.36 22.91 -3.96
C LEU A 226 -14.31 23.73 -3.10
N GLY A 227 -15.06 24.66 -3.69
CA GLY A 227 -16.10 25.41 -2.99
C GLY A 227 -17.18 24.49 -2.42
N GLU A 228 -17.63 23.48 -3.18
CA GLU A 228 -18.55 22.44 -2.70
C GLU A 228 -17.96 21.71 -1.46
N ASN A 229 -16.69 21.30 -1.51
CA ASN A 229 -16.06 20.59 -0.39
C ASN A 229 -15.78 21.49 0.82
N LEU A 230 -15.45 22.76 0.61
CA LEU A 230 -15.31 23.75 1.68
C LEU A 230 -16.65 24.01 2.38
N MET A 231 -17.75 24.14 1.62
CA MET A 231 -19.11 24.21 2.19
C MET A 231 -19.43 22.97 3.02
N LYS A 232 -19.14 21.78 2.48
CA LYS A 232 -19.35 20.51 3.19
C LYS A 232 -18.56 20.45 4.49
N THR A 233 -17.34 20.96 4.54
CA THR A 233 -16.50 20.95 5.77
C THR A 233 -16.79 22.10 6.73
N GLY A 234 -17.81 22.94 6.46
CA GLY A 234 -18.20 24.07 7.29
C GLY A 234 -17.35 25.34 7.09
N ASN A 235 -16.41 25.33 6.15
CA ASN A 235 -15.58 26.50 5.80
C ASN A 235 -16.32 27.40 4.79
N THR A 236 -17.47 27.91 5.22
CA THR A 236 -18.41 28.67 4.38
C THR A 236 -17.80 29.99 3.87
N GLU A 237 -16.99 30.68 4.67
CA GLU A 237 -16.42 31.97 4.27
C GLU A 237 -15.47 31.83 3.08
N GLU A 238 -14.53 30.87 3.14
CA GLU A 238 -13.61 30.59 2.04
C GLU A 238 -14.35 30.02 0.84
N ALA A 239 -15.34 29.13 1.05
CA ALA A 239 -16.16 28.62 -0.03
C ALA A 239 -16.87 29.75 -0.80
N MET A 240 -17.45 30.72 -0.07
CA MET A 240 -18.10 31.88 -0.67
C MET A 240 -17.12 32.79 -1.40
N SER A 241 -15.90 32.94 -0.91
CA SER A 241 -14.83 33.65 -1.62
C SER A 241 -14.51 32.98 -2.97
N ILE A 242 -14.36 31.65 -2.97
CA ILE A 242 -14.09 30.85 -4.17
C ILE A 242 -15.25 30.94 -5.16
N PHE A 243 -16.49 30.78 -4.70
CA PHE A 243 -17.68 30.90 -5.54
C PHE A 243 -17.84 32.29 -6.16
N ARG A 244 -17.56 33.36 -5.41
CA ARG A 244 -17.54 34.73 -5.96
C ARG A 244 -16.48 34.85 -7.05
N SER A 245 -15.27 34.38 -6.80
CA SER A 245 -14.21 34.42 -7.82
C SER A 245 -14.53 33.57 -9.04
N LEU A 246 -15.20 32.43 -8.88
CA LEU A 246 -15.64 31.54 -9.96
C LEU A 246 -16.66 32.23 -10.86
N VAL A 247 -17.71 32.82 -10.27
CA VAL A 247 -18.77 33.53 -11.01
C VAL A 247 -18.26 34.79 -11.69
N LEU A 248 -17.29 35.49 -11.08
CA LEU A 248 -16.64 36.65 -11.73
C LEU A 248 -15.87 36.25 -12.99
N LYS A 249 -15.26 35.06 -13.01
CA LYS A 249 -14.52 34.54 -14.18
C LYS A 249 -15.46 33.93 -15.23
N ASP A 250 -16.47 33.20 -14.80
CA ASP A 250 -17.49 32.60 -15.68
C ASP A 250 -18.90 32.80 -15.11
N PRO A 251 -19.61 33.87 -15.52
CA PRO A 251 -20.95 34.16 -15.05
C PRO A 251 -21.97 33.05 -15.34
N LYS A 252 -21.73 32.15 -16.32
CA LYS A 252 -22.67 31.07 -16.66
C LYS A 252 -22.81 30.04 -15.53
N ARG A 253 -21.79 29.94 -14.67
CA ARG A 253 -21.77 29.01 -13.52
C ARG A 253 -22.57 29.48 -12.31
N LEU A 254 -23.11 30.71 -12.32
CA LEU A 254 -23.93 31.22 -11.22
C LEU A 254 -25.09 30.29 -10.85
N SER A 255 -25.77 29.71 -11.84
CA SER A 255 -26.87 28.78 -11.59
C SER A 255 -26.41 27.48 -10.92
N THR A 256 -25.24 26.96 -11.29
CA THR A 256 -24.63 25.78 -10.68
C THR A 256 -24.21 26.07 -9.24
N VAL A 257 -23.50 27.18 -9.02
CA VAL A 257 -23.07 27.62 -7.69
C VAL A 257 -24.26 27.84 -6.75
N SER A 258 -25.34 28.48 -7.21
CA SER A 258 -26.56 28.66 -6.42
C SER A 258 -27.15 27.31 -6.00
N LYS A 259 -27.24 26.35 -6.92
CA LYS A 259 -27.72 24.99 -6.61
C LYS A 259 -26.80 24.26 -5.64
N LEU A 260 -25.48 24.44 -5.74
CA LEU A 260 -24.53 23.85 -4.81
C LEU A 260 -24.72 24.45 -3.42
N TYR A 261 -24.89 25.76 -3.32
CA TYR A 261 -25.15 26.44 -2.05
C TYR A 261 -26.44 25.92 -1.39
N ASP A 262 -27.53 25.80 -2.14
CA ASP A 262 -28.83 25.35 -1.63
C ASP A 262 -28.86 23.85 -1.25
N ASN A 263 -28.06 23.01 -1.93
CA ASN A 263 -28.08 21.55 -1.76
C ASN A 263 -26.91 21.00 -0.93
N THR A 264 -26.00 21.85 -0.43
CA THR A 264 -24.87 21.36 0.37
C THR A 264 -25.26 21.25 1.84
N TYR A 265 -25.33 20.02 2.33
CA TYR A 265 -25.39 19.76 3.76
C TYR A 265 -24.00 19.96 4.38
N ILE A 266 -23.94 20.70 5.50
CA ILE A 266 -22.72 20.87 6.29
C ILE A 266 -22.45 19.55 7.00
N LEU A 267 -21.32 18.93 6.70
CA LEU A 267 -20.86 17.73 7.38
C LEU A 267 -20.63 18.09 8.85
N PRO A 268 -21.07 17.23 9.78
CA PRO A 268 -20.90 17.49 11.20
C PRO A 268 -19.42 17.70 11.54
N GLU A 269 -19.16 18.70 12.37
CA GLU A 269 -17.81 19.09 12.84
C GLU A 269 -17.08 17.91 13.54
N GLN A 270 -17.85 16.93 14.02
CA GLN A 270 -17.40 15.64 14.53
C GLN A 270 -18.47 14.56 14.28
N TYR A 271 -18.44 13.85 13.14
CA TYR A 271 -19.16 12.57 13.05
C TYR A 271 -18.51 11.60 12.07
N GLU A 272 -17.48 10.93 12.57
CA GLU A 272 -17.43 9.48 12.54
C GLU A 272 -17.13 9.04 13.96
N GLU A 273 -17.75 7.95 14.41
CA GLU A 273 -17.25 7.20 15.56
C GLU A 273 -15.80 6.80 15.23
N GLU A 274 -14.82 7.64 15.59
CA GLU A 274 -13.59 7.09 16.16
C GLU A 274 -14.10 6.06 17.16
N ARG A 275 -13.89 4.77 16.83
CA ARG A 275 -14.31 3.66 17.68
C ARG A 275 -14.01 4.08 19.10
N ASP A 276 -14.94 3.87 20.04
CA ASP A 276 -14.77 4.32 21.43
C ASP A 276 -13.36 4.02 21.96
N TYR A 277 -12.80 2.88 21.52
CA TYR A 277 -11.41 2.49 21.66
C TYR A 277 -10.33 3.54 21.28
N HIS A 278 -10.40 4.24 20.15
CA HIS A 278 -9.41 5.24 19.73
C HIS A 278 -9.37 6.47 20.66
N LYS A 279 -10.41 6.68 21.48
CA LYS A 279 -10.48 7.77 22.47
C LYS A 279 -9.90 7.37 23.82
N THR A 280 -9.63 6.08 24.03
CA THR A 280 -9.13 5.51 25.29
C THR A 280 -7.72 5.98 25.61
N GLU A 281 -7.35 5.91 26.89
CA GLU A 281 -5.99 6.23 27.30
C GLU A 281 -4.98 5.20 26.78
N GLU A 282 -5.42 3.95 26.58
CA GLU A 282 -4.61 2.90 25.95
C GLU A 282 -4.17 3.30 24.54
N PHE A 283 -5.11 3.76 23.71
CA PHE A 283 -4.79 4.13 22.33
C PHE A 283 -3.90 5.36 22.25
N LYS A 284 -4.16 6.39 23.07
CA LYS A 284 -3.28 7.57 23.17
C LYS A 284 -1.87 7.20 23.62
N LEU A 285 -1.75 6.27 24.57
CA LEU A 285 -0.45 5.77 25.03
C LEU A 285 0.27 5.00 23.92
N TYR A 286 -0.45 4.16 23.17
CA TYR A 286 0.07 3.47 21.99
C TYR A 286 0.65 4.44 20.96
N GLU A 287 -0.08 5.51 20.61
CA GLU A 287 0.42 6.48 19.62
C GLU A 287 1.68 7.20 20.10
N LYS A 288 1.73 7.60 21.38
CA LYS A 288 2.93 8.20 21.99
C LYS A 288 4.14 7.25 21.96
N VAL A 289 3.91 5.96 22.19
CA VAL A 289 4.97 4.94 22.10
C VAL A 289 5.42 4.76 20.66
N CYS A 290 4.52 4.75 19.68
CA CYS A 290 4.90 4.70 18.26
C CYS A 290 5.70 5.92 17.80
N ARG A 291 5.47 7.09 18.40
CA ARG A 291 6.26 8.31 18.18
C ARG A 291 7.54 8.37 19.02
N GLU A 292 7.78 7.39 19.89
CA GLU A 292 8.90 7.36 20.82
C GLU A 292 8.95 8.60 21.76
N GLU A 293 7.79 9.22 22.04
CA GLU A 293 7.66 10.41 22.91
C GLU A 293 7.78 10.07 24.39
N ILE A 294 7.58 8.80 24.74
CA ILE A 294 7.67 8.31 26.11
C ILE A 294 8.87 7.38 26.21
N THR A 295 9.78 7.70 27.13
CA THR A 295 10.95 6.90 27.42
C THR A 295 10.93 6.46 28.89
N ARG A 296 11.52 5.29 29.14
CA ARG A 296 11.71 4.78 30.51
C ARG A 296 12.86 5.51 31.18
N SER A 297 12.72 5.73 32.49
CA SER A 297 13.74 6.38 33.30
C SER A 297 15.00 5.50 33.43
N PRO A 298 16.19 6.10 33.70
CA PRO A 298 17.40 5.33 33.97
C PRO A 298 17.24 4.33 35.13
N ALA A 299 16.39 4.62 36.11
CA ALA A 299 16.10 3.73 37.23
C ALA A 299 15.36 2.45 36.79
N GLU A 300 14.44 2.55 35.82
CA GLU A 300 13.74 1.41 35.22
C GLU A 300 14.68 0.56 34.34
N LEU A 301 15.67 1.19 33.69
CA LEU A 301 16.59 0.52 32.78
C LEU A 301 17.82 -0.11 33.48
N ARG A 302 18.11 0.26 34.74
CA ARG A 302 19.39 -0.04 35.41
C ARG A 302 19.75 -1.52 35.52
N HIS A 303 18.77 -2.43 35.47
CA HIS A 303 18.96 -3.86 35.68
C HIS A 303 19.06 -4.65 34.38
N LEU A 304 18.68 -4.05 33.25
CA LEU A 304 18.71 -4.70 31.94
C LEU A 304 20.15 -4.94 31.49
N ARG A 305 20.41 -6.09 30.86
CA ARG A 305 21.74 -6.48 30.39
C ARG A 305 21.72 -6.93 28.93
N CYS A 306 22.85 -6.69 28.27
CA CYS A 306 23.20 -7.38 27.03
C CYS A 306 24.20 -8.48 27.35
N ARG A 307 23.99 -9.69 26.82
CA ARG A 307 24.85 -10.85 27.12
C ARG A 307 24.95 -11.83 25.96
N HIS A 308 26.08 -12.52 25.92
CA HIS A 308 26.24 -13.71 25.10
C HIS A 308 25.65 -14.92 25.85
N TYR A 309 24.73 -15.64 25.22
CA TYR A 309 24.06 -16.80 25.80
C TYR A 309 24.33 -18.05 24.96
N ARG A 310 24.86 -19.11 25.58
CA ARG A 310 25.27 -20.34 24.89
C ARG A 310 24.11 -21.27 24.52
N GLY A 311 22.87 -20.81 24.68
CA GLY A 311 21.68 -21.63 24.49
C GLY A 311 21.48 -22.64 25.62
N VAL A 312 20.31 -23.27 25.62
CA VAL A 312 20.04 -24.43 26.49
C VAL A 312 21.06 -25.54 26.19
N ASP A 313 21.48 -26.22 27.26
CA ASP A 313 22.51 -27.26 27.24
C ASP A 313 23.87 -26.84 26.63
N ASN A 314 24.15 -25.53 26.56
CA ASN A 314 25.34 -24.96 25.93
C ASN A 314 25.50 -25.33 24.44
N ALA A 315 24.40 -25.62 23.74
CA ALA A 315 24.40 -26.04 22.33
C ALA A 315 25.08 -25.03 21.37
N PHE A 316 25.13 -23.74 21.75
CA PHE A 316 25.72 -22.65 20.98
C PHE A 316 27.03 -22.12 21.61
N SER A 317 27.89 -23.02 22.08
CA SER A 317 29.17 -22.65 22.71
C SER A 317 30.14 -21.89 21.78
N LEU A 318 30.15 -22.22 20.49
CA LEU A 318 31.04 -21.59 19.49
C LEU A 318 30.44 -20.34 18.84
N SER A 319 29.11 -20.19 18.88
CA SER A 319 28.40 -19.05 18.33
C SER A 319 27.25 -18.65 19.25
N PRO A 320 27.55 -18.09 20.44
CA PRO A 320 26.52 -17.74 21.42
C PRO A 320 25.53 -16.72 20.86
N PHE A 321 24.27 -16.84 21.29
CA PHE A 321 23.22 -15.86 21.00
C PHE A 321 23.55 -14.51 21.63
N LYS A 322 23.29 -13.43 20.89
CA LYS A 322 23.41 -12.05 21.38
C LYS A 322 22.07 -11.61 21.94
N ILE A 323 21.90 -11.70 23.27
CA ILE A 323 20.65 -11.33 23.94
C ILE A 323 20.76 -9.89 24.43
N GLU A 324 19.69 -9.13 24.19
CA GLU A 324 19.44 -7.82 24.79
C GLU A 324 18.13 -7.88 25.57
N GLU A 325 18.21 -7.67 26.88
CA GLU A 325 17.04 -7.60 27.75
C GLU A 325 16.35 -6.25 27.59
N ILE A 326 15.11 -6.28 27.12
CA ILE A 326 14.31 -5.08 26.91
C ILE A 326 13.47 -4.80 28.14
N ASN A 327 12.94 -5.81 28.81
CA ASN A 327 12.16 -5.66 30.04
C ASN A 327 12.34 -6.89 30.94
N GLU A 328 12.35 -6.68 32.26
CA GLU A 328 12.55 -7.75 33.24
C GLU A 328 11.22 -8.42 33.63
N ASP A 329 10.20 -7.62 33.95
CA ASP A 329 8.84 -8.09 34.28
C ASP A 329 7.77 -7.19 33.62
N PRO A 330 6.93 -7.73 32.73
CA PRO A 330 7.06 -9.03 32.07
C PRO A 330 8.35 -9.13 31.26
N TYR A 331 8.92 -10.32 31.15
CA TYR A 331 10.19 -10.52 30.44
C TYR A 331 10.02 -10.30 28.93
N VAL A 332 10.81 -9.37 28.39
CA VAL A 332 10.89 -9.07 26.95
C VAL A 332 12.36 -9.03 26.55
N MET A 333 12.74 -9.73 25.49
CA MET A 333 14.12 -9.72 25.00
C MET A 333 14.21 -9.68 23.47
N LEU A 334 15.34 -9.16 22.99
CA LEU A 334 15.78 -9.33 21.61
C LEU A 334 16.89 -10.38 21.55
N VAL A 335 16.85 -11.23 20.54
CA VAL A 335 18.00 -12.05 20.15
C VAL A 335 18.46 -11.61 18.77
N HIS A 336 19.61 -10.96 18.72
CA HIS A 336 20.19 -10.39 17.51
C HIS A 336 20.86 -11.46 16.66
N ASP A 337 20.82 -11.28 15.34
CA ASP A 337 21.48 -12.13 14.34
C ASP A 337 21.10 -13.62 14.41
N ILE A 338 19.90 -13.97 14.90
CA ILE A 338 19.44 -15.36 15.03
C ILE A 338 19.17 -16.00 13.67
N ILE A 339 18.72 -15.21 12.68
CA ILE A 339 18.53 -15.65 11.30
C ILE A 339 19.41 -14.82 10.36
N SER A 340 19.97 -15.47 9.34
CA SER A 340 20.78 -14.78 8.33
C SER A 340 19.91 -14.04 7.32
N SER A 341 20.51 -13.10 6.58
CA SER A 341 19.79 -12.39 5.50
C SER A 341 19.24 -13.34 4.44
N GLN A 342 19.98 -14.41 4.10
CA GLN A 342 19.54 -15.43 3.14
C GLN A 342 18.34 -16.23 3.68
N GLN A 343 18.33 -16.55 4.97
CA GLN A 343 17.20 -17.20 5.60
C GLN A 343 15.95 -16.32 5.56
N ALA A 344 16.10 -15.03 5.89
CA ALA A 344 15.01 -14.06 5.86
C ALA A 344 14.43 -13.89 4.45
N GLU A 345 15.26 -13.75 3.41
CA GLU A 345 14.78 -13.68 2.02
C GLU A 345 14.01 -14.95 1.63
N LYS A 346 14.55 -16.13 1.96
CA LYS A 346 13.90 -17.37 1.58
C LYS A 346 12.53 -17.56 2.25
N ILE A 347 12.40 -17.15 3.52
CA ILE A 347 11.11 -17.20 4.23
C ILE A 347 10.09 -16.26 3.56
N LYS A 348 10.52 -15.06 3.13
CA LYS A 348 9.66 -14.15 2.36
C LYS A 348 9.23 -14.77 1.03
N GLU A 349 10.14 -15.40 0.29
CA GLU A 349 9.81 -16.12 -0.97
C GLU A 349 8.78 -17.23 -0.77
N LEU A 350 8.87 -17.98 0.34
CA LEU A 350 7.91 -19.05 0.66
C LEU A 350 6.52 -18.48 1.01
N GLY A 351 6.47 -17.33 1.68
CA GLY A 351 5.23 -16.68 2.10
C GLY A 351 4.54 -15.84 1.01
N ALA A 352 5.30 -15.10 0.21
CA ALA A 352 4.78 -14.08 -0.72
C ALA A 352 3.67 -14.58 -1.67
N PRO A 353 3.78 -15.77 -2.31
CA PRO A 353 2.75 -16.27 -3.22
C PRO A 353 1.43 -16.65 -2.53
N ARG A 354 1.45 -16.82 -1.20
CA ARG A 354 0.31 -17.28 -0.39
C ARG A 354 -0.26 -16.18 0.50
N LEU A 355 0.15 -14.93 0.28
CA LEU A 355 -0.29 -13.79 1.09
C LEU A 355 -1.77 -13.50 0.85
N GLU A 356 -2.56 -13.72 1.88
CA GLU A 356 -3.98 -13.36 1.92
C GLU A 356 -4.22 -12.30 2.99
N ARG A 357 -5.34 -11.59 2.91
CA ARG A 357 -5.64 -10.55 3.87
C ARG A 357 -5.74 -11.12 5.28
N SER A 358 -4.99 -10.53 6.22
CA SER A 358 -4.99 -10.99 7.61
C SER A 358 -6.36 -10.80 8.26
N LEU A 359 -6.90 -11.88 8.82
CA LEU A 359 -8.13 -11.88 9.61
C LEU A 359 -7.82 -11.80 11.11
N VAL A 360 -8.83 -11.43 11.91
CA VAL A 360 -8.76 -11.44 13.38
C VAL A 360 -9.85 -12.35 13.94
N ARG A 361 -9.54 -13.12 14.97
CA ARG A 361 -10.51 -14.03 15.62
C ARG A 361 -11.64 -13.23 16.26
N ASN A 362 -12.88 -13.70 16.14
CA ASN A 362 -14.04 -13.05 16.72
C ASN A 362 -14.01 -13.13 18.27
N THR A 363 -14.24 -12.01 18.96
CA THR A 363 -14.41 -11.98 20.41
C THR A 363 -15.86 -12.34 20.77
N GLY A 364 -16.12 -13.61 21.05
CA GLY A 364 -17.44 -14.10 21.50
C GLY A 364 -18.18 -15.07 20.56
N GLY A 365 -17.52 -15.64 19.54
CA GLY A 365 -18.09 -16.66 18.66
C GLY A 365 -17.04 -17.42 17.85
N GLU A 366 -17.47 -18.40 17.04
CA GLU A 366 -16.60 -19.11 16.10
C GLU A 366 -16.32 -18.26 14.83
N GLY A 367 -15.10 -18.36 14.30
CA GLY A 367 -14.71 -17.73 13.03
C GLY A 367 -13.72 -16.56 13.13
N SER A 368 -13.22 -16.13 11.98
CA SER A 368 -12.29 -15.00 11.81
C SER A 368 -12.95 -13.91 10.94
N LEU A 369 -12.69 -12.64 11.26
CA LEU A 369 -13.32 -11.48 10.62
C LEU A 369 -12.27 -10.54 10.04
N LEU A 370 -12.59 -9.94 8.89
CA LEU A 370 -11.85 -8.83 8.32
C LEU A 370 -12.11 -7.58 9.18
N ARG A 371 -11.05 -6.92 9.65
CA ARG A 371 -11.14 -5.78 10.54
C ARG A 371 -10.13 -4.70 10.15
N ASN A 372 -10.56 -3.45 10.19
CA ASN A 372 -9.73 -2.30 9.79
C ASN A 372 -8.64 -1.94 10.81
N TYR A 373 -8.65 -2.59 11.99
CA TYR A 373 -7.60 -2.46 13.01
C TYR A 373 -6.40 -3.38 12.83
N ARG A 374 -6.44 -4.29 11.85
CA ARG A 374 -5.27 -5.06 11.41
C ARG A 374 -5.16 -4.94 9.91
N ILE A 375 -4.16 -4.21 9.41
CA ILE A 375 -3.90 -4.03 7.98
C ILE A 375 -2.55 -4.66 7.63
N SER A 376 -2.62 -5.90 7.17
CA SER A 376 -1.51 -6.70 6.65
C SER A 376 -2.06 -7.81 5.75
N LYS A 377 -1.17 -8.42 4.96
CA LYS A 377 -1.39 -9.76 4.42
C LYS A 377 -0.53 -10.77 5.16
N GLN A 378 -1.02 -12.00 5.31
CA GLN A 378 -0.31 -13.09 5.98
C GLN A 378 -0.40 -14.38 5.18
N ALA A 379 0.59 -15.24 5.37
CA ALA A 379 0.66 -16.60 4.87
C ALA A 379 1.11 -17.52 6.00
N TRP A 380 0.69 -18.78 5.95
CA TRP A 380 1.15 -19.81 6.88
C TRP A 380 2.13 -20.75 6.18
N VAL A 381 3.28 -20.96 6.81
CA VAL A 381 4.37 -21.79 6.29
C VAL A 381 4.69 -22.86 7.32
N GLU A 382 4.54 -24.13 6.93
CA GLU A 382 4.96 -25.25 7.77
C GLU A 382 6.48 -25.25 7.97
N TYR A 383 6.95 -25.59 9.17
CA TYR A 383 8.38 -25.58 9.46
C TYR A 383 9.17 -26.56 8.59
N SER A 384 8.57 -27.68 8.21
CA SER A 384 9.13 -28.69 7.30
C SER A 384 9.20 -28.26 5.83
N ALA A 385 8.67 -27.08 5.48
CA ALA A 385 8.68 -26.60 4.09
C ALA A 385 10.09 -26.28 3.57
N HIS A 386 11.04 -25.96 4.45
CA HIS A 386 12.42 -25.65 4.07
C HIS A 386 13.41 -25.84 5.24
N PRO A 387 14.66 -26.25 5.01
CA PRO A 387 15.67 -26.36 6.08
C PRO A 387 15.90 -25.07 6.88
N TYR A 388 15.60 -23.91 6.29
CA TYR A 388 15.70 -22.62 6.98
C TYR A 388 14.57 -22.37 7.98
N THR A 389 13.36 -22.84 7.71
CA THR A 389 12.24 -22.75 8.67
C THR A 389 12.41 -23.76 9.80
N GLU A 390 12.94 -24.96 9.50
CA GLU A 390 13.34 -25.93 10.54
C GLU A 390 14.45 -25.39 11.44
N LYS A 391 15.49 -24.78 10.84
CA LYS A 391 16.57 -24.13 11.61
C LYS A 391 16.04 -22.98 12.47
N LEU A 392 15.11 -22.17 11.96
CA LEU A 392 14.51 -21.06 12.70
C LEU A 392 13.83 -21.53 13.99
N ILE A 393 12.96 -22.55 13.91
CA ILE A 393 12.22 -23.04 15.09
C ILE A 393 13.14 -23.76 16.07
N ARG A 394 14.15 -24.50 15.57
CA ARG A 394 15.17 -25.13 16.41
C ARG A 394 16.03 -24.10 17.16
N ASP A 395 16.49 -23.05 16.48
CA ASP A 395 17.33 -22.03 17.11
C ASP A 395 16.51 -21.23 18.15
N LEU A 396 15.20 -21.05 17.92
CA LEU A 396 14.28 -20.49 18.90
C LEU A 396 14.18 -21.34 20.18
N HIS A 397 14.07 -22.67 20.04
CA HIS A 397 14.10 -23.60 21.17
C HIS A 397 15.38 -23.38 22.01
N TYR A 398 16.55 -23.40 21.39
CA TYR A 398 17.80 -23.22 22.14
C TYR A 398 17.97 -21.82 22.74
N ALA A 399 17.43 -20.78 22.10
CA ALA A 399 17.50 -19.41 22.60
C ALA A 399 16.56 -19.17 23.79
N THR A 400 15.38 -19.78 23.80
CA THR A 400 14.32 -19.53 24.80
C THR A 400 14.21 -20.61 25.87
N GLY A 401 14.66 -21.82 25.55
CA GLY A 401 14.47 -23.04 26.34
C GLY A 401 13.07 -23.63 26.31
N LEU A 402 12.14 -23.05 25.55
CA LEU A 402 10.79 -23.59 25.41
C LEU A 402 10.77 -24.77 24.44
N GLN A 403 9.91 -25.75 24.73
CA GLN A 403 9.60 -26.83 23.80
C GLN A 403 8.78 -26.24 22.63
N THR A 404 9.19 -26.48 21.39
CA THR A 404 8.59 -25.81 20.22
C THR A 404 7.63 -26.69 19.43
N GLU A 405 7.45 -27.96 19.80
CA GLU A 405 6.62 -28.96 19.12
C GLU A 405 5.14 -28.56 19.08
N SER A 406 4.68 -27.81 20.08
CA SER A 406 3.32 -27.29 20.19
C SER A 406 3.17 -25.90 19.56
N SER A 407 4.16 -25.41 18.81
CA SER A 407 4.08 -24.11 18.16
C SER A 407 3.19 -24.16 16.92
N GLU A 408 2.45 -23.08 16.69
CA GLU A 408 1.69 -22.90 15.45
C GLU A 408 2.63 -22.80 14.24
N PRO A 409 2.15 -23.13 13.01
CA PRO A 409 2.93 -22.91 11.79
C PRO A 409 3.43 -21.46 11.69
N LEU A 410 4.55 -21.24 11.01
CA LEU A 410 5.15 -19.92 10.89
C LEU A 410 4.20 -18.98 10.15
N GLN A 411 3.73 -17.93 10.81
CA GLN A 411 2.93 -16.90 10.17
C GLN A 411 3.85 -15.83 9.58
N VAL A 412 3.98 -15.81 8.26
CA VAL A 412 4.71 -14.78 7.52
C VAL A 412 3.76 -13.65 7.18
N ALA A 413 4.03 -12.42 7.62
CA ALA A 413 3.19 -11.27 7.36
C ALA A 413 3.96 -10.13 6.66
N ASN A 414 3.27 -9.43 5.75
CA ASN A 414 3.74 -8.21 5.11
C ASN A 414 2.77 -7.06 5.37
N TYR A 415 3.33 -5.90 5.68
CA TYR A 415 2.59 -4.66 5.92
C TYR A 415 2.85 -3.69 4.76
N GLY A 416 1.78 -3.25 4.10
CA GLY A 416 1.81 -2.22 3.06
C GLY A 416 1.67 -0.79 3.59
N LEU A 417 1.08 0.08 2.77
CA LEU A 417 0.89 1.50 3.09
C LEU A 417 0.05 1.67 4.35
N GLY A 418 0.61 2.29 5.40
CA GLY A 418 -0.07 2.44 6.69
C GLY A 418 -0.48 1.12 7.34
N GLY A 419 0.15 0.01 6.92
CA GLY A 419 -0.09 -1.32 7.46
C GLY A 419 0.30 -1.36 8.93
N HIS A 420 -0.61 -1.84 9.77
CA HIS A 420 -0.49 -1.80 11.23
C HIS A 420 -1.30 -2.94 11.87
N TYR A 421 -1.17 -3.08 13.18
CA TYR A 421 -2.07 -3.87 14.02
C TYR A 421 -2.27 -3.10 15.32
N GLU A 422 -3.49 -2.64 15.58
CA GLU A 422 -3.87 -1.98 16.84
C GLU A 422 -3.55 -2.86 18.07
N PRO A 423 -3.45 -2.27 19.27
CA PRO A 423 -3.09 -3.01 20.47
C PRO A 423 -4.00 -4.22 20.73
N HIS A 424 -3.38 -5.36 20.98
CA HIS A 424 -4.05 -6.64 21.23
C HIS A 424 -3.23 -7.52 22.17
N LEU A 425 -3.83 -8.65 22.55
CA LEU A 425 -3.21 -9.72 23.31
C LEU A 425 -3.14 -10.97 22.43
N ASP A 426 -2.05 -11.71 22.54
CA ASP A 426 -1.88 -12.96 21.81
C ASP A 426 -2.47 -14.15 22.55
N HIS A 427 -2.53 -14.11 23.88
CA HIS A 427 -3.21 -15.15 24.66
C HIS A 427 -4.73 -15.05 24.49
N TYR A 428 -5.40 -16.18 24.62
CA TYR A 428 -6.85 -16.23 24.66
C TYR A 428 -7.36 -15.80 26.05
N THR A 429 -8.38 -14.96 26.09
CA THR A 429 -9.02 -14.47 27.33
C THR A 429 -10.03 -15.46 27.93
N SER A 430 -10.47 -16.44 27.14
CA SER A 430 -11.29 -17.55 27.59
C SER A 430 -10.74 -18.83 26.97
N VAL A 431 -10.26 -19.73 27.82
CA VAL A 431 -9.69 -21.02 27.45
C VAL A 431 -10.54 -22.06 28.17
N THR A 432 -11.11 -23.02 27.44
CA THR A 432 -11.75 -24.17 28.09
C THR A 432 -10.67 -25.05 28.72
N ALA A 433 -10.99 -25.87 29.72
CA ALA A 433 -10.02 -26.73 30.39
C ALA A 433 -9.26 -27.69 29.44
N GLU A 434 -9.74 -27.88 28.21
CA GLU A 434 -9.17 -28.76 27.18
C GLU A 434 -8.29 -28.01 26.15
N GLN A 435 -8.30 -26.68 26.15
CA GLN A 435 -7.57 -25.85 25.19
C GLN A 435 -6.24 -25.38 25.78
N SER A 436 -5.17 -25.41 24.97
CA SER A 436 -3.91 -24.76 25.29
C SER A 436 -3.95 -23.29 24.95
N ASN A 437 -3.10 -22.50 25.60
CA ASN A 437 -2.98 -21.07 25.34
C ASN A 437 -1.57 -20.73 24.83
N ARG A 438 -1.46 -19.62 24.11
CA ARG A 438 -0.19 -19.12 23.56
C ARG A 438 0.67 -18.57 24.69
N MET A 439 1.57 -19.40 25.23
CA MET A 439 2.45 -19.06 26.33
C MET A 439 3.43 -17.93 25.99
N SER A 440 3.91 -17.90 24.74
CA SER A 440 4.88 -16.92 24.29
C SER A 440 4.66 -16.54 22.84
N THR A 441 5.21 -15.38 22.48
CA THR A 441 5.26 -14.91 21.10
C THR A 441 6.70 -14.60 20.74
N SER A 442 7.10 -15.04 19.55
CA SER A 442 8.38 -14.68 18.93
C SER A 442 8.12 -14.03 17.57
N ILE A 443 8.55 -12.78 17.41
CA ILE A 443 8.46 -12.06 16.14
C ILE A 443 9.85 -11.97 15.52
N PHE A 444 10.08 -12.73 14.46
CA PHE A 444 11.28 -12.63 13.63
C PHE A 444 11.13 -11.47 12.65
N TYR A 445 12.05 -10.51 12.68
CA TYR A 445 12.08 -9.42 11.71
C TYR A 445 12.82 -9.88 10.44
N LEU A 446 12.09 -9.98 9.33
CA LEU A 446 12.58 -10.48 8.05
C LEU A 446 13.07 -9.35 7.11
N SER A 447 12.85 -8.10 7.51
CA SER A 447 13.32 -6.89 6.82
C SER A 447 13.58 -5.77 7.81
N ASP A 448 14.46 -4.85 7.41
CA ASP A 448 14.63 -3.56 8.07
C ASP A 448 13.47 -2.62 7.67
N VAL A 449 13.12 -1.71 8.57
CA VAL A 449 12.11 -0.68 8.32
C VAL A 449 12.74 0.68 8.55
N GLU A 450 12.72 1.53 7.52
CA GLU A 450 13.39 2.83 7.55
C GLU A 450 12.74 3.78 8.57
N GLN A 451 11.41 3.86 8.57
CA GLN A 451 10.67 4.66 9.55
C GLN A 451 9.33 4.02 9.94
N GLY A 452 8.97 4.15 11.21
CA GLY A 452 7.76 3.56 11.78
C GLY A 452 7.84 2.04 11.87
N GLY A 453 6.68 1.37 11.89
CA GLY A 453 6.64 -0.10 11.87
C GLY A 453 7.10 -0.78 13.17
N ALA A 454 7.37 -0.06 14.25
CA ALA A 454 7.80 -0.63 15.52
C ALA A 454 6.80 -1.64 16.10
N THR A 455 7.28 -2.62 16.87
CA THR A 455 6.42 -3.37 17.79
C THR A 455 6.33 -2.59 19.09
N ALA A 456 5.15 -2.05 19.40
CA ALA A 456 4.91 -1.21 20.56
C ALA A 456 4.25 -2.00 21.68
N PHE A 457 4.73 -1.82 22.91
CA PHE A 457 4.08 -2.27 24.15
C PHE A 457 3.63 -1.02 24.91
N PRO A 458 2.36 -0.58 24.76
CA PRO A 458 1.90 0.69 25.34
C PRO A 458 2.13 0.76 26.84
N TYR A 459 1.73 -0.29 27.58
CA TYR A 459 1.83 -0.32 29.04
C TYR A 459 3.27 -0.43 29.57
N LEU A 460 4.18 -0.96 28.76
CA LEU A 460 5.61 -1.03 29.11
C LEU A 460 6.39 0.19 28.62
N LYS A 461 5.78 1.07 27.82
CA LYS A 461 6.41 2.25 27.20
C LYS A 461 7.64 1.87 26.36
N ILE A 462 7.51 0.79 25.58
CA ILE A 462 8.59 0.23 24.75
C ILE A 462 8.16 0.25 23.29
N ALA A 463 9.03 0.75 22.42
CA ALA A 463 8.92 0.62 20.97
C ALA A 463 10.17 -0.11 20.43
N ILE A 464 9.95 -1.25 19.79
CA ILE A 464 11.03 -2.05 19.19
C ILE A 464 11.05 -1.82 17.69
N ARG A 465 12.12 -1.22 17.19
CA ARG A 465 12.32 -1.01 15.75
C ARG A 465 12.66 -2.34 15.06
N PRO A 466 11.99 -2.69 13.94
CA PRO A 466 12.31 -3.90 13.20
C PRO A 466 13.74 -3.85 12.65
N THR A 467 14.56 -4.81 13.07
CA THR A 467 15.93 -4.98 12.58
C THR A 467 16.06 -6.37 12.00
N LYS A 468 16.39 -6.46 10.71
CA LYS A 468 16.45 -7.73 9.99
C LYS A 468 17.41 -8.70 10.68
N GLY A 469 16.95 -9.93 10.88
CA GLY A 469 17.77 -10.98 11.50
C GLY A 469 17.55 -11.14 13.00
N THR A 470 16.87 -10.18 13.64
CA THR A 470 16.57 -10.21 15.07
C THR A 470 15.20 -10.86 15.34
N VAL A 471 15.08 -11.55 16.46
CA VAL A 471 13.78 -12.00 17.01
C VAL A 471 13.46 -11.25 18.29
N LEU A 472 12.23 -10.75 18.39
CA LEU A 472 11.63 -10.23 19.61
C LEU A 472 10.85 -11.33 20.30
N PHE A 473 11.11 -11.56 21.58
CA PHE A 473 10.48 -12.62 22.38
C PHE A 473 9.88 -12.05 23.67
N TRP A 474 8.68 -12.52 24.03
CA TRP A 474 8.08 -12.30 25.35
C TRP A 474 7.13 -13.44 25.73
N TYR A 475 6.83 -13.54 27.02
CA TYR A 475 5.77 -14.43 27.53
C TYR A 475 4.43 -13.70 27.55
N ASN A 476 3.37 -14.31 27.03
CA ASN A 476 2.01 -13.78 27.13
C ASN A 476 1.29 -14.24 28.40
N LEU A 477 1.84 -15.25 29.10
CA LEU A 477 1.26 -15.84 30.30
C LEU A 477 2.21 -15.71 31.49
N HIS A 478 1.61 -15.52 32.65
CA HIS A 478 2.26 -15.62 33.96
C HIS A 478 2.78 -17.05 34.22
N ARG A 479 3.49 -17.26 35.34
CA ARG A 479 3.88 -18.62 35.75
C ARG A 479 2.68 -19.46 36.18
N SER A 480 1.59 -18.82 36.61
CA SER A 480 0.30 -19.45 36.87
C SER A 480 -0.49 -19.89 35.63
N LEU A 481 0.02 -19.61 34.42
CA LEU A 481 -0.66 -19.78 33.13
C LEU A 481 -1.83 -18.82 32.86
N ASP A 482 -2.05 -17.83 33.74
CA ASP A 482 -2.98 -16.73 33.47
C ASP A 482 -2.41 -15.77 32.43
N GLY A 483 -3.29 -15.14 31.66
CA GLY A 483 -2.91 -14.09 30.71
C GLY A 483 -2.25 -12.90 31.41
N ASP A 484 -1.11 -12.44 30.88
CA ASP A 484 -0.49 -11.19 31.34
C ASP A 484 -0.98 -10.02 30.49
N TYR A 485 -1.91 -9.24 31.04
CA TYR A 485 -2.49 -8.09 30.35
C TYR A 485 -1.49 -6.95 30.09
N ARG A 486 -0.33 -6.94 30.76
CA ARG A 486 0.74 -5.95 30.56
C ARG A 486 1.44 -6.14 29.21
N THR A 487 1.36 -7.34 28.62
CA THR A 487 2.00 -7.68 27.32
C THR A 487 1.17 -7.26 26.12
N ARG A 488 0.18 -6.41 26.35
CA ARG A 488 -0.58 -5.77 25.27
C ARG A 488 0.38 -5.07 24.33
N HIS A 489 0.28 -5.43 23.05
CA HIS A 489 1.23 -4.99 22.06
C HIS A 489 0.56 -4.71 20.73
N ALA A 490 1.25 -3.95 19.90
CA ALA A 490 0.76 -3.45 18.62
C ALA A 490 1.88 -3.41 17.59
N GLY A 491 1.51 -3.45 16.31
CA GLY A 491 2.40 -3.06 15.22
C GLY A 491 2.11 -1.63 14.82
N CYS A 492 3.01 -0.69 15.14
CA CYS A 492 2.91 0.69 14.69
C CYS A 492 2.81 0.75 13.16
N PRO A 493 2.10 1.74 12.58
CA PRO A 493 1.97 1.86 11.14
C PRO A 493 3.34 2.03 10.47
N VAL A 494 3.59 1.32 9.36
CA VAL A 494 4.82 1.52 8.59
C VAL A 494 4.77 2.88 7.91
N LEU A 495 5.67 3.78 8.28
CA LEU A 495 5.76 5.12 7.69
C LEU A 495 6.59 5.11 6.41
N LYS A 496 7.71 4.38 6.41
CA LYS A 496 8.57 4.20 5.24
C LYS A 496 9.29 2.85 5.30
N GLY A 497 9.32 2.15 4.17
CA GLY A 497 9.94 0.83 4.00
C GLY A 497 8.91 -0.28 3.84
N SER A 498 9.34 -1.53 4.00
CA SER A 498 8.48 -2.71 3.92
C SER A 498 8.73 -3.58 5.13
N LYS A 499 7.71 -3.76 5.98
CA LYS A 499 7.81 -4.61 7.17
C LYS A 499 7.40 -6.02 6.81
N TRP A 500 8.34 -6.96 6.97
CA TRP A 500 8.11 -8.40 6.91
C TRP A 500 8.44 -9.02 8.24
N ILE A 501 7.54 -9.85 8.75
CA ILE A 501 7.74 -10.57 10.01
C ILE A 501 7.39 -12.04 9.86
N GLY A 502 8.03 -12.89 10.65
CA GLY A 502 7.65 -14.27 10.91
C GLY A 502 7.22 -14.42 12.37
N ASN A 503 5.94 -14.65 12.62
CA ASN A 503 5.42 -14.85 13.96
C ASN A 503 5.39 -16.34 14.31
N VAL A 504 5.91 -16.66 15.50
CA VAL A 504 5.85 -17.98 16.11
C VAL A 504 5.11 -17.84 17.44
N TRP A 505 3.98 -18.54 17.57
CA TRP A 505 3.26 -18.69 18.83
C TRP A 505 3.51 -20.08 19.39
N THR A 506 4.11 -20.15 20.58
CA THR A 506 4.37 -21.41 21.27
C THR A 506 3.35 -21.61 22.38
N HIS A 507 2.68 -22.77 22.36
CA HIS A 507 1.64 -23.11 23.33
C HIS A 507 2.23 -23.63 24.65
N ASP A 508 1.44 -23.55 25.72
CA ASP A 508 1.78 -23.99 27.08
C ASP A 508 1.88 -25.51 27.26
N ARG A 509 1.58 -26.30 26.23
CA ARG A 509 1.71 -27.77 26.26
C ARG A 509 3.16 -28.22 26.35
N ASN A 510 3.41 -29.20 27.23
CA ASN A 510 4.72 -29.83 27.49
C ASN A 510 5.80 -28.83 27.96
N GLN A 511 5.40 -27.78 28.67
CA GLN A 511 6.31 -26.77 29.22
C GLN A 511 6.57 -26.94 30.73
N ASP A 512 5.96 -27.93 31.38
CA ASP A 512 5.98 -28.16 32.83
C ASP A 512 7.39 -28.37 33.39
N VAL A 513 8.28 -29.01 32.61
CA VAL A 513 9.68 -29.23 33.00
C VAL A 513 10.54 -27.98 32.76
N VAL A 514 10.37 -27.30 31.63
CA VAL A 514 11.24 -26.19 31.21
C VAL A 514 10.81 -24.84 31.79
N ARG A 515 9.53 -24.69 32.13
CA ARG A 515 8.94 -23.49 32.72
C ARG A 515 7.92 -23.87 33.80
N PRO A 516 8.39 -24.42 34.95
CA PRO A 516 7.50 -24.83 36.03
C PRO A 516 6.70 -23.64 36.58
N CYS A 517 5.47 -23.93 37.02
CA CYS A 517 4.61 -22.99 37.73
C CYS A 517 5.22 -22.59 39.08
N LEU A 518 4.85 -21.40 39.56
CA LEU A 518 5.19 -20.98 40.92
C LEU A 518 4.27 -21.65 41.95
N LEU A 519 4.68 -21.63 43.22
CA LEU A 519 3.86 -22.10 44.35
C LEU A 519 2.59 -21.26 44.57
N TYR A 520 2.58 -20.04 44.05
CA TYR A 520 1.49 -19.07 44.20
C TYR A 520 1.13 -18.51 42.83
N ARG A 521 -0.13 -18.10 42.68
CA ARG A 521 -0.63 -17.40 41.50
C ARG A 521 0.00 -15.99 41.44
N ASP A 522 0.43 -15.54 40.27
CA ASP A 522 1.18 -14.29 40.06
C ASP A 522 0.45 -13.26 39.15
N HIS A 523 -0.77 -13.60 38.71
CA HIS A 523 -1.55 -12.82 37.75
C HIS A 523 -2.05 -11.45 38.25
N GLU A 524 -2.11 -11.26 39.56
CA GLU A 524 -2.62 -10.09 40.25
C GLU A 524 -1.89 -8.81 39.81
N SER A 525 -0.61 -8.94 39.47
CA SER A 525 0.25 -7.88 38.95
C SER A 525 -0.25 -7.27 37.63
N SER A 526 -1.07 -8.00 36.87
CA SER A 526 -1.56 -7.61 35.54
C SER A 526 -3.02 -7.20 35.50
N LEU A 527 -3.82 -7.50 36.52
CA LEU A 527 -5.26 -7.17 36.58
C LEU A 527 -5.58 -5.68 36.35
N PRO A 528 -4.76 -4.70 36.79
CA PRO A 528 -5.02 -3.28 36.52
C PRO A 528 -5.01 -2.89 35.02
N TYR A 529 -4.54 -3.78 34.14
CA TYR A 529 -4.38 -3.60 32.69
C TYR A 529 -5.36 -4.46 31.86
N GLU A 530 -6.20 -5.25 32.52
CA GLU A 530 -7.17 -6.14 31.87
C GLU A 530 -8.19 -5.37 31.03
N PHE A 531 -8.74 -4.31 31.62
CA PHE A 531 -9.76 -3.48 30.99
C PHE A 531 -9.14 -2.23 30.36
N VAL A 532 -9.59 -1.92 29.15
CA VAL A 532 -9.23 -0.67 28.47
C VAL A 532 -9.83 0.50 29.27
N LYS A 533 -9.00 1.46 29.63
CA LYS A 533 -9.38 2.63 30.43
C LYS A 533 -9.69 3.85 29.58
#